data_AF-A0A9P4HID0-F1
#
_entry.id   AF-A0A9P4HID0-F1
#
_cell.length_a   1.000
_cell.length_b   1.000
_cell.length_c   1.000
_cell.angle_alpha   90.00
_cell.angle_beta   90.00
_cell.angle_gamma   90.00
#
_symmetry.space_group_name_H-M   'P 1'
#
loop_
_entity.id
_entity.type
_entity.pdbx_description
1 polymer ?
#
loop_
_entity_poly.entity_id
_entity_poly.type
_entity_poly.pdbx_seq_one_letter_code
_entity_poly.pdbx_strand_id
1 'polypeptide(L)'
;MRERPAALAPIFDRVGIKEAVGACNDITEEFTRTIEKYTTHSKTESFSKRDRLTVTFRKSKLESFRTRLNAARDTVQFAVTSATLTTSSSIYSSAEDLKTALVKQEEALNLQSQHLLDIERDIKDLEIDEDAEADETNNIISITTRDRDLTLAVLPVLQKACAEALAVTEAQASNTHQRFGSVTADDFSKVGAGVAGSNFGTGNVQQEFKDTKATKSSQAFVGRMNNQAFNSFWNSPMAKPNSNY
;
A
#
# COMPACT_ATOMS: atom_id res chain seq x y z
N MET A 1 6.56 -26.05 8.17
CA MET A 1 6.85 -24.72 8.72
C MET A 1 7.00 -23.77 7.54
N ARG A 2 6.12 -22.78 7.39
CA ARG A 2 6.20 -21.77 6.32
C ARG A 2 7.31 -20.79 6.69
N GLU A 3 8.38 -20.76 5.90
CA GLU A 3 9.45 -19.77 6.04
C GLU A 3 8.84 -18.37 5.90
N ARG A 4 9.01 -17.57 6.96
CA ARG A 4 8.66 -16.16 6.97
C ARG A 4 9.65 -15.50 5.99
N PRO A 5 9.21 -14.78 4.94
CA PRO A 5 10.12 -14.15 4.00
C PRO A 5 10.97 -13.11 4.75
N ALA A 6 12.22 -13.47 5.06
CA ALA A 6 13.14 -12.67 5.87
C ALA A 6 13.40 -11.26 5.29
N ALA A 7 13.11 -11.06 4.00
CA ALA A 7 13.24 -9.77 3.32
C ALA A 7 12.13 -8.77 3.67
N LEU A 8 10.94 -9.22 4.08
CA LEU A 8 9.80 -8.33 4.36
C LEU A 8 9.79 -7.78 5.79
N ALA A 9 10.34 -8.53 6.75
CA ALA A 9 10.37 -8.14 8.16
C ALA A 9 10.93 -6.72 8.42
N PRO A 10 12.11 -6.34 7.90
CA PRO A 10 12.65 -4.99 8.15
C PRO A 10 11.82 -3.88 7.51
N ILE A 11 11.13 -4.15 6.40
CA ILE A 11 10.27 -3.17 5.73
C ILE A 11 8.94 -3.05 6.48
N PHE A 12 8.37 -4.16 6.94
CA PHE A 12 7.18 -4.15 7.78
C PHE A 12 7.41 -3.43 9.10
N ASP A 13 8.58 -3.59 9.71
CA ASP A 13 8.99 -2.85 10.90
C ASP A 13 9.16 -1.35 10.59
N ARG A 14 9.80 -1.01 9.47
CA ARG A 14 9.97 0.39 9.05
C ARG A 14 8.64 1.10 8.78
N VAL A 15 7.72 0.43 8.08
CA VAL A 15 6.40 0.99 7.76
C VAL A 15 5.48 1.00 9.00
N GLY A 16 5.87 0.36 10.10
CA GLY A 16 5.07 0.35 11.33
C GLY A 16 3.77 -0.44 11.20
N ILE A 17 3.79 -1.53 10.43
CA ILE A 17 2.60 -2.36 10.18
C ILE A 17 2.06 -2.95 11.48
N LYS A 18 2.94 -3.32 12.42
CA LYS A 18 2.54 -3.90 13.69
C LYS A 18 1.71 -2.90 14.51
N GLU A 19 2.15 -1.66 14.56
CA GLU A 19 1.50 -0.56 15.26
C GLU A 19 0.17 -0.20 14.58
N ALA A 20 0.15 -0.12 13.24
CA ALA A 20 -1.07 0.12 12.47
C ALA A 20 -2.12 -0.99 12.65
N VAL A 21 -1.69 -2.26 12.69
CA VAL A 21 -2.55 -3.40 12.98
C VAL A 21 -3.06 -3.36 14.43
N GLY A 22 -2.21 -3.00 15.39
CA GLY A 22 -2.63 -2.77 16.78
C GLY A 22 -3.72 -1.71 16.87
N ALA A 23 -3.53 -0.59 16.19
CA ALA A 23 -4.50 0.50 16.14
C ALA A 23 -5.82 0.10 15.46
N CYS A 24 -5.77 -0.73 14.41
CA CYS A 24 -6.98 -1.34 13.83
C CYS A 24 -7.70 -2.26 14.83
N ASN A 25 -6.94 -3.04 15.61
CA ASN A 25 -7.51 -3.93 16.62
C ASN A 25 -8.23 -3.14 17.70
N ASP A 26 -7.62 -2.06 18.21
CA ASP A 26 -8.22 -1.20 19.23
C ASP A 26 -9.55 -0.59 18.74
N ILE A 27 -9.59 -0.09 17.49
CA ILE A 27 -10.85 0.41 16.88
C ILE A 27 -11.89 -0.71 16.74
N THR A 28 -11.46 -1.91 16.35
CA THR A 28 -12.36 -3.06 16.14
C THR A 28 -12.94 -3.57 17.46
N GLU A 29 -12.14 -3.62 18.52
CA GLU A 29 -12.59 -4.00 19.87
C GLU A 29 -13.62 -3.00 20.40
N GLU A 30 -13.37 -1.69 20.26
CA GLU A 30 -14.32 -0.67 20.70
C GLU A 30 -15.62 -0.71 19.87
N PHE A 31 -15.52 -0.95 18.56
CA PHE A 31 -16.69 -1.15 17.71
C PHE A 31 -17.50 -2.37 18.14
N THR A 32 -16.83 -3.50 18.40
CA THR A 32 -17.48 -4.73 18.86
C THR A 32 -18.22 -4.50 20.16
N ARG A 33 -17.56 -3.88 21.14
CA ARG A 33 -18.16 -3.53 22.43
C ARG A 33 -19.37 -2.60 22.27
N THR A 34 -19.28 -1.63 21.36
CA THR A 34 -20.37 -0.68 21.07
C THR A 34 -21.57 -1.37 20.44
N ILE A 35 -21.34 -2.26 19.47
CA ILE A 35 -22.40 -3.04 18.83
C ILE A 35 -23.05 -3.98 19.84
N GLU A 36 -22.27 -4.72 20.63
CA GLU A 36 -22.79 -5.60 21.68
C GLU A 36 -23.71 -4.83 22.65
N LYS A 37 -23.31 -3.63 23.07
CA LYS A 37 -24.16 -2.74 23.89
C LYS A 37 -25.47 -2.41 23.18
N TYR A 38 -25.44 -2.04 21.90
CA TYR A 38 -26.63 -1.66 21.13
C TYR A 38 -27.53 -2.84 20.76
N THR A 39 -26.99 -4.06 20.75
CA THR A 39 -27.72 -5.28 20.40
C THR A 39 -27.98 -6.20 21.60
N THR A 40 -27.91 -5.67 22.82
CA THR A 40 -28.04 -6.45 24.07
C THR A 40 -29.31 -7.29 24.15
N HIS A 41 -30.42 -6.82 23.56
CA HIS A 41 -31.70 -7.53 23.61
C HIS A 41 -32.00 -8.34 22.34
N SER A 42 -31.10 -8.34 21.38
CA SER A 42 -31.22 -9.09 20.13
C SER A 42 -30.74 -10.51 20.36
N LYS A 43 -31.42 -11.44 19.70
CA LYS A 43 -31.05 -12.86 19.70
C LYS A 43 -30.43 -13.20 18.36
N THR A 44 -29.69 -14.29 18.31
CA THR A 44 -29.00 -14.78 17.09
C THR A 44 -29.92 -14.89 15.88
N GLU A 45 -31.22 -15.14 16.10
CA GLU A 45 -32.22 -15.33 15.04
C GLU A 45 -33.18 -14.14 14.87
N SER A 46 -33.19 -13.16 15.78
CA SER A 46 -34.12 -12.03 15.68
C SER A 46 -33.56 -10.73 16.28
N PHE A 47 -33.64 -9.68 15.47
CA PHE A 47 -33.25 -8.34 15.88
C PHE A 47 -34.38 -7.67 16.65
N SER A 48 -34.10 -7.28 17.90
CA SER A 48 -35.10 -6.67 18.77
C SER A 48 -35.59 -5.34 18.20
N LYS A 49 -36.90 -5.06 18.31
CA LYS A 49 -37.45 -3.75 17.90
C LYS A 49 -36.82 -2.60 18.71
N ARG A 50 -36.44 -2.85 19.97
CA ARG A 50 -35.74 -1.87 20.82
C ARG A 50 -34.35 -1.58 20.27
N ASP A 51 -33.58 -2.62 19.98
CA ASP A 51 -32.23 -2.49 19.44
C ASP A 51 -32.23 -1.87 18.04
N ARG A 52 -33.25 -2.18 17.23
CA ARG A 52 -33.45 -1.53 15.93
C ARG A 52 -33.68 -0.04 16.05
N LEU A 53 -34.45 0.38 17.04
CA LEU A 53 -34.68 1.79 17.32
C LEU A 53 -33.39 2.45 17.82
N THR A 54 -32.67 1.81 18.77
CA THR A 54 -31.37 2.26 19.28
C THR A 54 -30.34 2.45 18.18
N VAL A 55 -30.17 1.47 17.28
CA VAL A 55 -29.23 1.57 16.15
C VAL A 55 -29.64 2.67 15.18
N THR A 56 -30.95 2.86 14.94
CA THR A 56 -31.45 3.90 14.03
C THR A 56 -31.15 5.30 14.56
N PHE A 57 -31.34 5.54 15.85
CA PHE A 57 -31.01 6.81 16.50
C PHE A 57 -29.49 7.06 16.61
N ARG A 58 -28.68 6.01 16.53
CA ARG A 58 -27.22 6.08 16.64
C ARG A 58 -26.48 5.94 15.31
N LYS A 59 -27.18 6.15 14.19
CA LYS A 59 -26.64 5.98 12.83
C LYS A 59 -25.41 6.86 12.57
N SER A 60 -25.42 8.13 12.95
CA SER A 60 -24.29 9.05 12.77
C SER A 60 -23.01 8.55 13.45
N LYS A 61 -23.14 8.06 14.69
CA LYS A 61 -22.03 7.46 15.46
C LYS A 61 -21.49 6.20 14.78
N LEU A 62 -22.37 5.34 14.26
CA LEU A 62 -21.96 4.15 13.52
C LEU A 62 -21.26 4.48 12.20
N GLU A 63 -21.70 5.51 11.48
CA GLU A 63 -21.01 6.00 10.28
C GLU A 63 -19.62 6.57 10.61
N SER A 64 -19.49 7.35 11.69
CA SER A 64 -18.17 7.83 12.15
C SER A 64 -17.23 6.68 12.53
N PHE A 65 -17.73 5.65 13.23
CA PHE A 65 -16.98 4.43 13.50
C PHE A 65 -16.55 3.73 12.21
N ARG A 66 -17.46 3.61 11.25
CA ARG A 66 -17.18 2.99 9.95
C ARG A 66 -16.09 3.75 9.20
N THR A 67 -16.13 5.08 9.19
CA THR A 67 -15.08 5.92 8.58
C THR A 67 -13.72 5.64 9.22
N ARG A 68 -13.63 5.62 10.55
CA ARG A 68 -12.39 5.34 11.29
C ARG A 68 -11.86 3.94 11.04
N LEU A 69 -12.73 2.93 11.05
CA LEU A 69 -12.36 1.54 10.78
C LEU A 69 -11.86 1.35 9.35
N ASN A 70 -12.54 1.95 8.37
CA ASN A 70 -12.10 1.91 6.97
C ASN A 70 -10.74 2.59 6.81
N ALA A 71 -10.53 3.77 7.42
CA ALA A 71 -9.25 4.45 7.36
C ALA A 71 -8.11 3.59 7.93
N ALA A 72 -8.33 2.96 9.08
CA ALA A 72 -7.34 2.07 9.69
C ALA A 72 -7.04 0.85 8.80
N ARG A 73 -8.09 0.18 8.29
CA ARG A 73 -7.98 -0.94 7.35
C ARG A 73 -7.18 -0.56 6.10
N ASP A 74 -7.54 0.55 5.47
CA ASP A 74 -6.95 0.99 4.22
C ASP A 74 -5.47 1.37 4.43
N THR A 75 -5.12 2.03 5.54
CA THR A 75 -3.72 2.28 5.90
C THR A 75 -2.91 0.99 6.04
N VAL A 76 -3.43 -0.03 6.74
CA VAL A 76 -2.74 -1.33 6.84
C VAL A 76 -2.58 -1.98 5.48
N GLN A 77 -3.63 -1.95 4.65
CA GLN A 77 -3.59 -2.52 3.32
C GLN A 77 -2.56 -1.82 2.42
N PHE A 78 -2.48 -0.49 2.47
CA PHE A 78 -1.49 0.26 1.73
C PHE A 78 -0.07 0.00 2.25
N ALA A 79 0.13 -0.07 3.56
CA ALA A 79 1.42 -0.40 4.16
C ALA A 79 1.93 -1.78 3.70
N VAL A 80 1.07 -2.80 3.70
CA VAL A 80 1.38 -4.14 3.18
C VAL A 80 1.68 -4.09 1.69
N THR A 81 0.89 -3.33 0.92
CA THR A 81 1.08 -3.19 -0.53
C THR A 81 2.41 -2.52 -0.86
N SER A 82 2.77 -1.42 -0.19
CA SER A 82 4.06 -0.74 -0.33
C SER A 82 5.22 -1.69 -0.04
N ALA A 83 5.18 -2.39 1.09
CA ALA A 83 6.23 -3.33 1.44
C ALA A 83 6.36 -4.51 0.45
N THR A 84 5.23 -4.95 -0.10
CA THR A 84 5.21 -5.96 -1.18
C THR A 84 5.85 -5.39 -2.45
N LEU A 85 5.46 -4.19 -2.89
CA LEU A 85 6.04 -3.54 -4.08
C LEU A 85 7.55 -3.31 -3.95
N THR A 86 8.04 -2.93 -2.77
CA THR A 86 9.47 -2.72 -2.52
C THR A 86 10.29 -4.00 -2.58
N THR A 87 9.72 -5.14 -2.19
CA THR A 87 10.42 -6.43 -2.25
C THR A 87 10.30 -7.13 -3.61
N SER A 88 9.38 -6.66 -4.44
CA SER A 88 8.93 -7.39 -5.63
C SER A 88 9.53 -6.86 -6.92
N SER A 89 10.83 -7.12 -7.14
CA SER A 89 11.39 -7.08 -8.50
C SER A 89 11.06 -8.33 -9.32
N SER A 90 10.58 -9.40 -8.67
CA SER A 90 10.29 -10.72 -9.27
C SER A 90 8.81 -11.03 -9.53
N ILE A 91 7.87 -10.23 -8.98
CA ILE A 91 6.43 -10.45 -9.15
C ILE A 91 5.88 -9.81 -10.43
N TYR A 92 6.54 -8.76 -10.93
CA TYR A 92 6.09 -8.02 -12.11
C TYR A 92 6.77 -8.51 -13.38
N SER A 93 5.96 -8.71 -14.42
CA SER A 93 6.38 -9.15 -15.76
C SER A 93 7.28 -8.14 -16.48
N SER A 94 7.16 -6.86 -16.14
CA SER A 94 7.98 -5.78 -16.70
C SER A 94 8.24 -4.65 -15.69
N ALA A 95 9.29 -3.87 -15.95
CA ALA A 95 9.59 -2.67 -15.17
C ALA A 95 8.50 -1.59 -15.30
N GLU A 96 7.80 -1.53 -16.44
CA GLU A 96 6.71 -0.57 -16.66
C GLU A 96 5.46 -0.93 -15.84
N ASP A 97 5.18 -2.24 -15.68
CA ASP A 97 4.09 -2.71 -14.80
C ASP A 97 4.37 -2.36 -13.33
N LEU A 98 5.61 -2.56 -12.88
CA LEU A 98 6.05 -2.19 -11.53
C LEU A 98 5.96 -0.68 -11.31
N LYS A 99 6.42 0.13 -12.27
CA LYS A 99 6.33 1.59 -12.22
C LYS A 99 4.87 2.06 -12.14
N THR A 100 3.99 1.51 -12.98
CA THR A 100 2.56 1.83 -12.95
C THR A 100 1.95 1.47 -11.60
N ALA A 101 2.34 0.35 -11.00
CA ALA A 101 1.88 -0.04 -9.67
C ALA A 101 2.39 0.90 -8.57
N LEU A 102 3.66 1.32 -8.64
CA LEU A 102 4.25 2.27 -7.68
C LEU A 102 3.56 3.64 -7.74
N VAL A 103 3.33 4.18 -8.94
CA VAL A 103 2.62 5.47 -9.11
C VAL A 103 1.20 5.40 -8.55
N LYS A 104 0.45 4.34 -8.87
CA LYS A 104 -0.90 4.15 -8.32
C LYS A 104 -0.90 4.04 -6.80
N GLN A 105 0.11 3.38 -6.24
CA GLN A 105 0.25 3.24 -4.79
C GLN A 105 0.59 4.58 -4.12
N GLU A 106 1.43 5.40 -4.74
CA GLU A 106 1.77 6.75 -4.30
C GLU A 106 0.54 7.66 -4.27
N GLU A 107 -0.26 7.66 -5.35
CA GLU A 107 -1.53 8.40 -5.42
C GLU A 107 -2.50 7.97 -4.32
N ALA A 108 -2.63 6.66 -4.08
CA ALA A 108 -3.51 6.12 -3.05
C ALA A 108 -3.06 6.50 -1.64
N LEU A 109 -1.75 6.48 -1.37
CA LEU A 109 -1.18 6.89 -0.08
C LEU A 109 -1.34 8.39 0.17
N ASN A 110 -1.18 9.23 -0.87
CA ASN A 110 -1.43 10.66 -0.76
C ASN A 110 -2.90 10.96 -0.43
N LEU A 111 -3.84 10.27 -1.12
CA LEU A 111 -5.27 10.40 -0.83
C LEU A 111 -5.58 9.95 0.60
N GLN A 112 -4.99 8.84 1.05
CA GLN A 112 -5.17 8.33 2.40
C GLN A 112 -4.61 9.28 3.46
N SER A 113 -3.45 9.89 3.21
CA SER A 113 -2.88 10.89 4.11
C SER A 113 -3.81 12.09 4.27
N GLN A 114 -4.39 12.58 3.17
CA GLN A 114 -5.36 13.67 3.23
C GLN A 114 -6.63 13.26 4.00
N HIS A 115 -7.13 12.06 3.76
CA HIS A 115 -8.31 11.53 4.46
C HIS A 115 -8.07 11.40 5.97
N LEU A 116 -6.88 10.98 6.41
CA LEU A 116 -6.52 10.93 7.84
C LEU A 116 -6.48 12.33 8.48
N LEU A 117 -6.02 13.35 7.75
CA LEU A 117 -6.06 14.74 8.21
C LEU A 117 -7.50 15.28 8.30
N ASP A 118 -8.35 14.93 7.34
CA ASP A 118 -9.76 15.30 7.38
C ASP A 118 -10.47 14.67 8.59
N ILE A 119 -10.22 13.39 8.89
CA ILE A 119 -10.74 12.73 10.10
C ILE A 119 -10.24 13.44 11.38
N GLU A 120 -8.96 13.82 11.42
CA GLU A 120 -8.39 14.53 12.57
C GLU A 120 -9.06 15.89 12.78
N ARG A 121 -9.27 16.66 11.72
CA ARG A 121 -9.98 17.95 11.77
C ARG A 121 -11.41 17.74 12.23
N ASP A 122 -12.14 16.82 11.60
CA ASP A 122 -13.54 16.57 11.89
C ASP A 122 -13.73 16.15 13.36
N ILE A 123 -12.80 15.40 13.95
CA ILE A 123 -12.84 15.00 15.36
C ILE A 123 -12.46 16.13 16.33
N LYS A 124 -11.62 17.07 15.90
CA LYS A 124 -11.30 18.27 16.70
C LYS A 124 -12.43 19.30 16.67
N ASP A 125 -13.14 19.39 15.55
CA ASP A 125 -14.23 20.34 15.33
C ASP A 125 -15.57 19.87 15.91
N LEU A 126 -15.68 18.58 16.28
CA LEU A 126 -16.86 18.05 16.94
C LEU A 126 -16.99 18.56 18.37
N GLU A 127 -18.15 19.17 18.66
CA GLU A 127 -18.55 19.56 20.00
C GLU A 127 -18.73 18.31 20.87
N ILE A 128 -17.97 18.23 21.96
CA ILE A 128 -17.98 17.10 22.90
C ILE A 128 -19.10 17.36 23.89
N ASP A 129 -20.06 16.45 23.95
CA ASP A 129 -21.05 16.46 25.04
C ASP A 129 -20.53 15.51 26.13
N GLU A 130 -20.00 16.09 27.21
CA GLU A 130 -19.53 15.33 28.37
C GLU A 130 -20.71 14.63 29.11
N ASP A 131 -21.94 15.11 28.93
CA ASP A 131 -23.15 14.59 29.57
C ASP A 131 -23.83 13.47 28.74
N ALA A 132 -23.41 13.23 27.49
CA ALA A 132 -23.96 12.18 26.62
C ALA A 132 -23.68 10.74 27.11
N GLU A 133 -22.77 10.54 28.06
CA GLU A 133 -22.55 9.26 28.74
C GLU A 133 -23.61 8.99 29.84
N ALA A 134 -24.37 10.00 30.29
CA ALA A 134 -25.28 9.91 31.43
C ALA A 134 -26.76 9.72 31.07
N ASP A 135 -27.18 10.01 29.83
CA ASP A 135 -28.59 9.94 29.41
C ASP A 135 -28.85 8.81 28.41
N GLU A 136 -29.42 7.70 28.89
CA GLU A 136 -29.84 6.56 28.06
C GLU A 136 -30.96 6.90 27.06
N THR A 137 -31.59 8.07 27.20
CA THR A 137 -32.77 8.53 26.43
C THR A 137 -32.46 9.65 25.42
N ASN A 138 -31.27 10.24 25.43
CA ASN A 138 -30.99 11.39 24.58
C ASN A 138 -30.69 10.97 23.12
N ASN A 139 -31.48 11.50 22.19
CA ASN A 139 -31.43 11.20 20.75
C ASN A 139 -30.32 11.97 20.00
N ILE A 140 -29.45 12.66 20.72
CA ILE A 140 -28.34 13.45 20.17
C ILE A 140 -27.07 12.86 20.79
N ILE A 141 -26.43 11.91 20.09
CA ILE A 141 -25.19 11.31 20.56
C ILE A 141 -24.06 11.87 19.72
N SER A 142 -23.42 12.89 20.29
CA SER A 142 -22.07 13.35 19.95
C SER A 142 -21.04 12.24 20.16
N ILE A 143 -19.87 12.39 19.54
CA ILE A 143 -18.72 11.52 19.80
C ILE A 143 -18.45 11.54 21.31
N THR A 144 -18.33 10.36 21.94
CA THR A 144 -18.00 10.31 23.37
C THR A 144 -16.54 10.69 23.56
N THR A 145 -16.17 11.25 24.71
CA THR A 145 -14.77 11.60 25.03
C THR A 145 -13.84 10.40 24.82
N ARG A 146 -14.30 9.21 25.18
CA ARG A 146 -13.59 7.94 24.92
C ARG A 146 -13.35 7.67 23.43
N ASP A 147 -14.36 7.87 22.58
CA ASP A 147 -14.25 7.67 21.13
C ASP A 147 -13.28 8.68 20.48
N ARG A 148 -13.32 9.93 20.95
CA ARG A 148 -12.40 10.99 20.55
C ARG A 148 -10.97 10.65 20.95
N ASP A 149 -10.76 10.33 22.23
CA ASP A 149 -9.43 10.03 22.77
C ASP A 149 -8.80 8.82 22.10
N LEU A 150 -9.58 7.75 21.87
CA LEU A 150 -9.13 6.59 21.11
C LEU A 150 -8.70 7.00 19.70
N THR A 151 -9.49 7.84 19.03
CA THR A 151 -9.16 8.24 17.66
C THR A 151 -7.94 9.16 17.62
N LEU A 152 -7.80 10.09 18.55
CA LEU A 152 -6.62 10.95 18.67
C LEU A 152 -5.37 10.17 19.06
N ALA A 153 -5.50 9.03 19.76
CA ALA A 153 -4.40 8.12 20.04
C ALA A 153 -3.98 7.30 18.81
N VAL A 154 -4.94 6.84 18.01
CA VAL A 154 -4.71 5.97 16.85
C VAL A 154 -4.27 6.74 15.59
N LEU A 155 -4.82 7.93 15.35
CA LEU A 155 -4.55 8.73 14.15
C LEU A 155 -3.05 8.98 13.91
N PRO A 156 -2.23 9.39 14.90
CA PRO A 156 -0.80 9.59 14.70
C PRO A 156 -0.08 8.31 14.27
N VAL A 157 -0.52 7.15 14.75
CA VAL A 157 0.04 5.85 14.36
C VAL A 157 -0.27 5.56 12.89
N LEU A 158 -1.52 5.78 12.46
CA LEU A 158 -1.94 5.58 11.07
C LEU A 158 -1.27 6.57 10.12
N GLN A 159 -1.16 7.85 10.52
CA GLN A 159 -0.46 8.88 9.76
C GLN A 159 1.01 8.53 9.59
N LYS A 160 1.69 8.11 10.66
CA LYS A 160 3.08 7.66 10.60
C LYS A 160 3.26 6.47 9.66
N ALA A 161 2.40 5.46 9.78
CA ALA A 161 2.48 4.27 8.92
C ALA A 161 2.24 4.62 7.44
N CYS A 162 1.30 5.52 7.16
CA CYS A 162 1.03 6.03 5.82
C CYS A 162 2.22 6.82 5.26
N ALA A 163 2.83 7.69 6.07
CA ALA A 163 3.99 8.49 5.69
C ALA A 163 5.23 7.61 5.42
N GLU A 164 5.49 6.61 6.25
CA GLU A 164 6.59 5.66 6.02
C GLU A 164 6.33 4.77 4.80
N ALA A 165 5.08 4.32 4.60
CA ALA A 165 4.69 3.59 3.40
C ALA A 165 4.90 4.42 2.13
N LEU A 166 4.58 5.72 2.18
CA LEU A 166 4.82 6.66 1.09
C LEU A 166 6.31 6.84 0.84
N ALA A 167 7.10 7.14 1.86
CA ALA A 167 8.55 7.30 1.75
C ALA A 167 9.24 6.05 1.18
N VAL A 168 8.78 4.86 1.55
CA VAL A 168 9.29 3.59 1.02
C VAL A 168 8.89 3.39 -0.44
N THR A 169 7.64 3.71 -0.81
CA THR A 169 7.16 3.65 -2.21
C THR A 169 7.87 4.67 -3.09
N GLU A 170 7.99 5.92 -2.66
CA GLU A 170 8.69 7.01 -3.37
C GLU A 170 10.17 6.70 -3.55
N ALA A 171 10.82 6.17 -2.50
CA ALA A 171 12.20 5.70 -2.61
C ALA A 171 12.27 4.62 -3.69
N GLN A 172 11.39 3.62 -3.67
CA GLN A 172 11.39 2.56 -4.67
C GLN A 172 11.11 3.09 -6.10
N ALA A 173 10.14 4.00 -6.26
CA ALA A 173 9.84 4.63 -7.54
C ALA A 173 11.04 5.41 -8.08
N SER A 174 11.66 6.24 -7.23
CA SER A 174 12.88 7.00 -7.54
C SER A 174 14.09 6.11 -7.81
N ASN A 175 14.14 4.93 -7.19
CA ASN A 175 15.21 3.95 -7.35
C ASN A 175 15.10 3.15 -8.65
N THR A 176 13.97 3.22 -9.37
CA THR A 176 13.71 2.50 -10.63
C THR A 176 13.78 3.39 -11.89
N HIS A 177 14.46 4.54 -11.83
CA HIS A 177 14.51 5.50 -12.94
C HIS A 177 15.42 5.03 -14.10
N GLN A 178 14.87 4.22 -15.00
CA GLN A 178 15.52 3.81 -16.25
C GLN A 178 14.79 4.44 -17.45
N ARG A 179 15.49 5.29 -18.22
CA ARG A 179 14.98 5.89 -19.47
C ARG A 179 15.84 5.45 -20.63
N PHE A 180 15.21 4.90 -21.67
CA PHE A 180 15.87 4.50 -22.90
C PHE A 180 15.23 5.25 -24.07
N GLY A 181 16.05 5.76 -24.98
CA GLY A 181 15.61 6.19 -26.31
C GLY A 181 15.29 4.99 -27.20
N SER A 182 15.49 5.12 -28.49
CA SER A 182 15.27 4.03 -29.46
C SER A 182 16.31 2.92 -29.28
N VAL A 183 15.86 1.70 -29.01
CA VAL A 183 16.72 0.51 -28.88
C VAL A 183 16.46 -0.39 -30.09
N THR A 184 17.43 -0.44 -31.02
CA THR A 184 17.26 -1.09 -32.33
C THR A 184 18.39 -2.06 -32.65
N ALA A 185 18.07 -3.15 -33.34
CA ALA A 185 19.02 -4.13 -33.83
C ALA A 185 18.70 -4.51 -35.28
N ASP A 186 19.69 -4.35 -36.16
CA ASP A 186 19.60 -4.68 -37.59
C ASP A 186 20.67 -5.73 -37.97
N ASP A 187 20.56 -6.36 -39.14
CA ASP A 187 21.60 -7.24 -39.72
C ASP A 187 22.11 -8.34 -38.76
N PHE A 188 21.20 -9.14 -38.19
CA PHE A 188 21.55 -10.21 -37.24
C PHE A 188 22.23 -9.72 -35.96
N SER A 189 21.99 -8.46 -35.58
CA SER A 189 22.54 -7.91 -34.35
C SER A 189 21.66 -8.21 -33.15
N LYS A 190 22.22 -8.03 -31.95
CA LYS A 190 21.50 -8.15 -30.69
C LYS A 190 21.70 -6.88 -29.87
N VAL A 191 20.61 -6.34 -29.34
CA VAL A 191 20.70 -5.22 -28.42
C VAL A 191 19.87 -5.52 -27.17
N GLY A 192 20.36 -5.13 -26.00
CA GLY A 192 19.60 -5.14 -24.77
C GLY A 192 19.85 -3.87 -23.97
N ALA A 193 18.86 -3.47 -23.19
CA ALA A 193 18.93 -2.26 -22.39
C ALA A 193 18.31 -2.50 -20.99
N GLY A 194 18.96 -1.98 -19.97
CA GLY A 194 18.50 -1.95 -18.59
C GLY A 194 19.21 -2.92 -17.65
N VAL A 195 18.47 -3.41 -16.67
CA VAL A 195 19.02 -4.23 -15.58
C VAL A 195 18.57 -5.68 -15.72
N ALA A 196 19.52 -6.60 -15.88
CA ALA A 196 19.24 -8.03 -16.04
C ALA A 196 19.89 -8.87 -14.93
N GLY A 197 19.08 -9.69 -14.24
CA GLY A 197 19.55 -10.62 -13.22
C GLY A 197 18.87 -10.46 -11.85
N SER A 198 18.83 -11.56 -11.10
CA SER A 198 18.01 -11.74 -9.88
C SER A 198 18.34 -10.87 -8.68
N ASN A 199 19.40 -10.05 -8.71
CA ASN A 199 19.85 -9.23 -7.58
C ASN A 199 20.21 -7.78 -7.96
N PHE A 200 19.95 -7.35 -9.20
CA PHE A 200 20.27 -5.99 -9.65
C PHE A 200 19.05 -5.08 -9.73
N GLY A 201 17.83 -5.65 -9.75
CA GLY A 201 16.57 -4.91 -9.65
C GLY A 201 16.24 -4.41 -8.24
N THR A 202 17.08 -4.74 -7.24
CA THR A 202 16.91 -4.37 -5.82
C THR A 202 17.81 -3.22 -5.38
N GLY A 203 18.49 -2.54 -6.32
CA GLY A 203 19.36 -1.41 -6.02
C GLY A 203 18.93 -0.14 -6.72
N ASN A 204 19.31 1.02 -6.15
CA ASN A 204 19.12 2.34 -6.74
C ASN A 204 19.84 2.39 -8.10
N VAL A 205 19.10 2.21 -9.19
CA VAL A 205 19.66 2.28 -10.55
C VAL A 205 18.95 3.39 -11.29
N GLN A 206 19.64 4.53 -11.36
CA GLN A 206 19.28 5.62 -12.26
C GLN A 206 20.12 5.48 -13.52
N GLN A 207 19.46 5.23 -14.65
CA GLN A 207 20.12 5.08 -15.93
C GLN A 207 19.31 5.79 -17.01
N GLU A 208 19.96 6.68 -17.74
CA GLU A 208 19.40 7.30 -18.93
C GLU A 208 20.32 7.00 -20.11
N PHE A 209 19.77 6.31 -21.11
CA PHE A 209 20.42 6.08 -22.38
C PHE A 209 19.54 6.68 -23.48
N LYS A 210 20.16 7.35 -24.45
CA LYS A 210 19.46 7.80 -25.66
C LYS A 210 19.28 6.60 -26.60
N ASP A 211 19.50 6.80 -27.89
CA ASP A 211 19.34 5.74 -28.86
C ASP A 211 20.50 4.75 -28.78
N THR A 212 20.18 3.46 -28.71
CA THR A 212 21.15 2.36 -28.77
C THR A 212 20.86 1.54 -30.02
N LYS A 213 21.85 1.43 -30.89
CA LYS A 213 21.72 0.71 -32.15
C LYS A 213 22.84 -0.30 -32.34
N ALA A 214 22.49 -1.54 -32.68
CA ALA A 214 23.43 -2.58 -33.08
C ALA A 214 23.20 -2.95 -34.57
N THR A 215 24.27 -3.00 -35.36
CA THR A 215 24.24 -3.34 -36.81
C THR A 215 25.37 -4.29 -37.20
N LYS A 216 25.30 -4.89 -38.39
CA LYS A 216 26.36 -5.75 -38.94
C LYS A 216 26.77 -6.90 -38.02
N SER A 217 25.78 -7.64 -37.52
CA SER A 217 25.99 -8.79 -36.64
C SER A 217 26.74 -8.45 -35.35
N SER A 218 26.51 -7.25 -34.82
CA SER A 218 27.09 -6.81 -33.55
C SER A 218 26.15 -7.11 -32.39
N GLN A 219 26.71 -7.10 -31.19
CA GLN A 219 25.96 -7.33 -29.97
C GLN A 219 26.27 -6.19 -28.99
N ALA A 220 25.23 -5.61 -28.40
CA ALA A 220 25.36 -4.49 -27.48
C ALA A 220 24.41 -4.65 -26.29
N PHE A 221 24.89 -4.29 -25.10
CA PHE A 221 24.05 -4.18 -23.92
C PHE A 221 24.35 -2.88 -23.19
N VAL A 222 23.30 -2.11 -22.85
CA VAL A 222 23.43 -0.87 -22.08
C VAL A 222 22.72 -1.02 -20.75
N GLY A 223 23.47 -1.03 -19.65
CA GLY A 223 22.91 -1.13 -18.30
C GLY A 223 23.69 -2.08 -17.40
N ARG A 224 23.03 -2.78 -16.47
CA ARG A 224 23.68 -3.69 -15.51
C ARG A 224 23.25 -5.14 -15.73
N MET A 225 24.20 -6.07 -15.63
CA MET A 225 23.90 -7.51 -15.68
C MET A 225 24.52 -8.24 -14.51
N ASN A 226 23.82 -9.22 -13.94
CA ASN A 226 24.47 -10.25 -13.14
C ASN A 226 25.20 -11.26 -14.03
N ASN A 227 26.08 -12.06 -13.44
CA ASN A 227 26.89 -13.04 -14.17
C ASN A 227 26.02 -14.04 -14.96
N GLN A 228 24.89 -14.48 -14.40
CA GLN A 228 23.99 -15.41 -15.08
C GLN A 228 23.35 -14.78 -16.33
N ALA A 229 22.83 -13.56 -16.22
CA ALA A 229 22.22 -12.82 -17.31
C ALA A 229 23.25 -12.44 -18.38
N PHE A 230 24.48 -12.10 -17.98
CA PHE A 230 25.59 -11.88 -18.89
C PHE A 230 25.85 -13.12 -19.74
N ASN A 231 26.02 -14.28 -19.11
CA ASN A 231 26.28 -15.53 -19.82
C ASN A 231 25.12 -15.91 -20.74
N SER A 232 23.88 -15.76 -20.29
CA SER A 232 22.71 -16.01 -21.14
C SER A 232 22.63 -15.05 -22.33
N PHE A 233 23.01 -13.79 -22.15
CA PHE A 233 22.91 -12.78 -23.20
C PHE A 233 23.97 -12.97 -24.30
N TRP A 234 25.23 -13.19 -23.93
CA TRP A 234 26.32 -13.27 -24.93
C TRP A 234 26.45 -14.65 -25.57
N ASN A 235 26.00 -15.71 -24.88
CA ASN A 235 26.06 -17.07 -25.43
C ASN A 235 24.80 -17.48 -26.19
N SER A 236 23.72 -16.69 -26.14
CA SER A 236 22.54 -16.97 -26.96
C SER A 236 22.86 -16.68 -28.44
N PRO A 237 22.48 -17.56 -29.37
CA PRO A 237 22.67 -17.30 -30.79
C PRO A 237 21.92 -16.03 -31.22
N MET A 238 22.55 -15.24 -32.08
CA MET A 238 21.87 -14.13 -32.77
C MET A 238 20.79 -14.70 -33.68
N ALA A 239 19.60 -14.10 -33.67
CA ALA A 239 18.45 -14.62 -34.41
C ALA A 239 18.79 -14.80 -35.90
N LYS A 240 18.72 -16.04 -36.39
CA LYS A 240 18.73 -16.31 -37.84
C LYS A 240 17.32 -16.07 -38.37
N PRO A 241 17.17 -15.51 -39.57
CA PRO A 241 15.87 -15.45 -40.21
C PRO A 241 15.43 -16.90 -40.45
N ASN A 242 14.15 -17.18 -40.20
CA ASN A 242 13.57 -18.45 -40.63
C ASN A 242 13.80 -18.58 -42.14
N SER A 243 14.71 -19.46 -42.55
CA SER A 243 14.82 -19.88 -43.94
C SER A 243 13.68 -20.85 -44.22
N ASN A 244 12.47 -20.32 -44.36
CA ASN A 244 11.44 -21.00 -45.11
C ASN A 244 11.42 -20.35 -46.49
N TYR A 245 11.62 -21.23 -47.47
CA TYR A 245 11.65 -21.02 -48.93
C TYR A 245 10.55 -20.08 -49.44
#